data_AF-A0A9D5MB69-F1
#
_entry.id   AF-A0A9D5MB69-F1
#
_cell.length_a   1.000
_cell.length_b   1.000
_cell.length_c   1.000
_cell.angle_alpha   90.00
_cell.angle_beta   90.00
_cell.angle_gamma   90.00
#
_symmetry.space_group_name_H-M   'P 1'
#
loop_
_entity.id
_entity.type
_entity.pdbx_description
1 polymer ?
#
loop_
_entity_poly.entity_id
_entity_poly.type
_entity_poly.pdbx_seq_one_letter_code
_entity_poly.pdbx_strand_id
1 'polypeptide(L)'
;MSGQQFGILPVPYPDENCYSIMCRFAVRHGQTSNIQIIHELLGNITPLDSYVFKPFRLRDIRRWYGTDEIHVHYVEKFSCYPFYNMFLRPTFAAKVKESVIGTSMTVGQAKQINRECGFSQGHKKSLWYCPECVREDVLLHGETCWRRLPQMPGAVYCPIHEVKLRESGVSFRDIKYNLIPANYAMNHIPEPDPEPGNVYSDRYISLAKDIAWLLDKGFQFSDSEWVKRSYFEITGSHLTTSFIFDFFTIPEWADHFEEYLAAKIMKDCGKERIHWTIRKQIATILCIKRKFGTVEKFYSS
;
A
#
# COMPACT_ATOMS: atom_id res chain seq x y z
N MET A 1 -9.68 -16.94 -36.36
CA MET A 1 -9.32 -17.19 -34.95
C MET A 1 -7.84 -17.50 -34.89
N SER A 2 -6.99 -16.47 -34.78
CA SER A 2 -5.54 -16.66 -34.60
C SER A 2 -5.28 -16.93 -33.11
N GLY A 3 -4.92 -18.16 -32.79
CA GLY A 3 -4.50 -18.56 -31.45
C GLY A 3 -3.17 -17.90 -31.12
N GLN A 4 -3.22 -16.77 -30.42
CA GLN A 4 -2.04 -16.20 -29.78
C GLN A 4 -2.04 -16.72 -28.35
N GLN A 5 -1.13 -17.65 -28.05
CA GLN A 5 -0.88 -18.14 -26.71
C GLN A 5 -0.25 -16.98 -25.94
N PHE A 6 -1.04 -16.27 -25.15
CA PHE A 6 -0.53 -15.14 -24.40
C PHE A 6 0.32 -15.62 -23.21
N GLY A 7 1.46 -14.96 -22.98
CA GLY A 7 2.44 -15.26 -21.93
C GLY A 7 1.90 -15.18 -20.50
N ILE A 8 2.60 -15.77 -19.54
CA ILE A 8 2.22 -15.79 -18.12
C ILE A 8 2.72 -14.50 -17.43
N LEU A 9 2.04 -14.02 -16.36
CA LEU A 9 2.56 -12.91 -15.56
C LEU A 9 3.98 -13.19 -15.06
N PRO A 10 4.83 -12.17 -14.95
CA PRO A 10 6.14 -12.32 -14.35
C PRO A 10 6.00 -12.79 -12.89
N VAL A 11 6.97 -13.59 -12.44
CA VAL A 11 7.07 -13.94 -11.02
C VAL A 11 7.20 -12.64 -10.21
N PRO A 12 6.30 -12.38 -9.25
CA PRO A 12 6.35 -11.16 -8.47
C PRO A 12 7.58 -11.10 -7.57
N TYR A 13 8.15 -9.91 -7.40
CA TYR A 13 9.24 -9.67 -6.45
C TYR A 13 8.73 -9.45 -5.01
N PRO A 14 9.60 -9.56 -4.00
CA PRO A 14 9.25 -9.25 -2.62
C PRO A 14 8.68 -7.83 -2.47
N ASP A 15 7.51 -7.75 -1.83
CA ASP A 15 6.73 -6.52 -1.62
C ASP A 15 6.28 -5.79 -2.90
N GLU A 16 6.33 -6.44 -4.08
CA GLU A 16 5.86 -5.85 -5.34
C GLU A 16 4.33 -5.61 -5.32
N ASN A 17 3.84 -4.50 -5.90
CA ASN A 17 2.41 -4.25 -6.02
C ASN A 17 1.84 -4.74 -7.38
N CYS A 18 0.53 -5.00 -7.45
CA CYS A 18 -0.11 -5.49 -8.68
C CYS A 18 0.10 -4.60 -9.91
N TYR A 19 0.12 -3.27 -9.74
CA TYR A 19 0.41 -2.34 -10.83
C TYR A 19 1.81 -2.59 -11.44
N SER A 20 2.82 -2.81 -10.59
CA SER A 20 4.18 -3.12 -11.03
C SER A 20 4.27 -4.42 -11.81
N ILE A 21 3.60 -5.48 -11.34
CA ILE A 21 3.56 -6.78 -12.01
C ILE A 21 3.00 -6.62 -13.43
N MET A 22 1.93 -5.82 -13.58
CA MET A 22 1.35 -5.50 -14.89
C MET A 22 2.32 -4.68 -15.77
N CYS A 23 3.09 -3.75 -15.18
CA CYS A 23 4.08 -2.99 -15.93
C CYS A 23 5.18 -3.89 -16.50
N ARG A 24 5.71 -4.81 -15.68
CA ARG A 24 6.72 -5.79 -16.12
C ARG A 24 6.18 -6.75 -17.16
N PHE A 25 4.93 -7.17 -17.02
CA PHE A 25 4.24 -7.95 -18.05
C PHE A 25 4.21 -7.22 -19.40
N ALA A 26 3.83 -5.93 -19.41
CA ALA A 26 3.78 -5.14 -20.64
C ALA A 26 5.16 -5.00 -21.31
N VAL A 27 6.23 -4.80 -20.52
CA VAL A 27 7.60 -4.76 -21.03
C VAL A 27 7.99 -6.10 -21.67
N ARG A 28 7.73 -7.23 -21.01
CA ARG A 28 8.06 -8.56 -21.52
C ARG A 28 7.29 -8.93 -22.79
N HIS A 29 6.09 -8.39 -22.95
CA HIS A 29 5.26 -8.60 -24.13
C HIS A 29 5.58 -7.65 -25.28
N GLY A 30 6.50 -6.69 -25.09
CA GLY A 30 6.89 -5.71 -26.11
C GLY A 30 5.74 -4.81 -26.56
N GLN A 31 4.68 -4.69 -25.75
CA GLN A 31 3.46 -4.02 -26.16
C GLN A 31 3.60 -2.51 -25.99
N THR A 32 3.47 -1.77 -27.09
CA THR A 32 3.68 -0.32 -27.12
C THR A 32 2.43 0.47 -26.74
N SER A 33 1.26 -0.17 -26.80
CA SER A 33 -0.02 0.45 -26.45
C SER A 33 -0.49 0.04 -25.05
N ASN A 34 -0.41 0.99 -24.11
CA ASN A 34 -0.96 0.84 -22.75
C ASN A 34 -2.44 0.46 -22.76
N ILE A 35 -3.24 1.03 -23.66
CA ILE A 35 -4.68 0.75 -23.73
C ILE A 35 -4.92 -0.71 -24.15
N GLN A 36 -4.16 -1.20 -25.13
CA GLN A 36 -4.31 -2.57 -25.62
C GLN A 36 -3.92 -3.59 -24.55
N ILE A 37 -2.78 -3.42 -23.89
CA ILE A 37 -2.34 -4.37 -22.85
C ILE A 37 -3.26 -4.35 -21.62
N ILE A 38 -3.79 -3.19 -21.24
CA ILE A 38 -4.80 -3.07 -20.16
C ILE A 38 -6.07 -3.83 -20.54
N HIS A 39 -6.54 -3.65 -21.77
CA HIS A 39 -7.72 -4.35 -22.27
C HIS A 39 -7.48 -5.86 -22.37
N GLU A 40 -6.29 -6.29 -22.77
CA GLU A 40 -5.90 -7.69 -22.82
C GLU A 40 -5.88 -8.34 -21.43
N LEU A 41 -5.29 -7.66 -20.45
CA LEU A 41 -5.22 -8.13 -19.07
C LEU A 41 -6.60 -8.17 -18.41
N LEU A 42 -7.36 -7.07 -18.49
CA LEU A 42 -8.56 -6.82 -17.66
C LEU A 42 -9.88 -6.92 -18.43
N GLY A 43 -9.82 -7.24 -19.73
CA GLY A 43 -10.97 -7.34 -20.63
C GLY A 43 -11.66 -6.01 -20.95
N ASN A 44 -11.19 -4.89 -20.40
CA ASN A 44 -11.79 -3.56 -20.52
C ASN A 44 -10.75 -2.47 -20.22
N ILE A 45 -10.93 -1.28 -20.79
CA ILE A 45 -10.13 -0.10 -20.42
C ILE A 45 -10.40 0.24 -18.94
N THR A 46 -9.39 0.06 -18.10
CA THR A 46 -9.51 0.12 -16.65
C THR A 46 -8.50 1.11 -16.09
N PRO A 47 -8.91 2.04 -15.19
CA PRO A 47 -7.96 2.91 -14.52
C PRO A 47 -7.11 2.11 -13.52
N LEU A 48 -5.80 2.30 -13.59
CA LEU A 48 -4.81 1.48 -12.86
C LEU A 48 -4.24 2.15 -11.60
N ASP A 49 -4.54 3.42 -11.38
CA ASP A 49 -4.09 4.19 -10.21
C ASP A 49 -4.44 3.51 -8.89
N SER A 50 -5.59 2.83 -8.81
CA SER A 50 -5.94 2.05 -7.63
C SER A 50 -5.15 0.75 -7.46
N TYR A 51 -4.62 0.16 -8.54
CA TYR A 51 -3.90 -1.14 -8.51
C TYR A 51 -2.57 -1.06 -7.78
N VAL A 52 -2.06 0.14 -7.53
CA VAL A 52 -0.91 0.39 -6.65
C VAL A 52 -1.20 0.00 -5.20
N PHE A 53 -2.44 0.19 -4.75
CA PHE A 53 -2.86 -0.05 -3.36
C PHE A 53 -3.82 -1.22 -3.23
N LYS A 54 -4.90 -1.18 -4.02
CA LYS A 54 -6.02 -2.07 -3.92
C LYS A 54 -6.54 -2.32 -5.34
N PRO A 55 -6.05 -3.38 -6.01
CA PRO A 55 -6.61 -3.78 -7.29
C PRO A 55 -8.08 -4.18 -7.09
N PHE A 56 -8.83 -4.19 -8.18
CA PHE A 56 -10.18 -4.72 -8.21
C PHE A 56 -10.29 -5.69 -9.37
N ARG A 57 -11.21 -6.64 -9.28
CA ARG A 57 -11.39 -7.67 -10.31
C ARG A 57 -10.17 -8.55 -10.58
N LEU A 58 -9.39 -8.93 -9.56
CA LEU A 58 -8.20 -9.77 -9.76
C LEU A 58 -8.52 -11.13 -10.41
N ARG A 59 -9.74 -11.65 -10.27
CA ARG A 59 -10.14 -12.88 -10.97
C ARG A 59 -10.21 -12.72 -12.50
N ASP A 60 -10.24 -11.51 -13.04
CA ASP A 60 -10.16 -11.29 -14.49
C ASP A 60 -8.78 -11.59 -15.05
N ILE A 61 -7.74 -11.38 -14.23
CA ILE A 61 -6.37 -11.72 -14.60
C ILE A 61 -5.97 -13.16 -14.23
N ARG A 62 -6.93 -14.01 -13.82
CA ARG A 62 -6.67 -15.41 -13.43
C ARG A 62 -5.97 -16.24 -14.49
N ARG A 63 -6.31 -16.00 -15.77
CA ARG A 63 -5.72 -16.69 -16.91
C ARG A 63 -4.21 -16.44 -17.04
N TRP A 64 -3.71 -15.42 -16.37
CA TRP A 64 -2.31 -15.00 -16.40
C TRP A 64 -1.51 -15.50 -15.19
N TYR A 65 -2.16 -16.08 -14.17
CA TYR A 65 -1.50 -16.63 -12.96
C TYR A 65 -1.05 -18.08 -13.11
N GLY A 66 -1.54 -18.80 -14.14
CA GLY A 66 -1.24 -20.21 -14.36
C GLY A 66 -2.08 -21.19 -13.52
N THR A 67 -2.66 -20.78 -12.39
CA THR A 67 -3.60 -21.62 -11.60
C THR A 67 -4.75 -20.80 -10.98
N ASP A 68 -5.90 -21.46 -10.74
CA ASP A 68 -7.12 -20.81 -10.24
C ASP A 68 -7.06 -20.43 -8.75
N GLU A 69 -6.14 -20.98 -7.96
CA GLU A 69 -6.05 -20.79 -6.50
C GLU A 69 -5.23 -19.55 -6.08
N ILE A 70 -4.50 -18.94 -7.03
CA ILE A 70 -3.51 -17.89 -6.77
C ILE A 70 -4.13 -16.51 -6.46
N HIS A 71 -5.41 -16.30 -6.75
CA HIS A 71 -6.02 -14.98 -6.63
C HIS A 71 -6.06 -14.45 -5.19
N VAL A 72 -6.30 -15.31 -4.19
CA VAL A 72 -6.25 -14.91 -2.76
C VAL A 72 -4.83 -14.56 -2.35
N HIS A 73 -3.84 -15.35 -2.80
CA HIS A 73 -2.43 -15.07 -2.55
C HIS A 73 -2.01 -13.71 -3.15
N TYR A 74 -2.51 -13.35 -4.33
CA TYR A 74 -2.25 -12.04 -4.92
C TYR A 74 -2.85 -10.88 -4.11
N VAL A 75 -4.05 -11.07 -3.54
CA VAL A 75 -4.62 -10.08 -2.61
C VAL A 75 -3.72 -9.93 -1.39
N GLU A 76 -3.30 -11.04 -0.80
CA GLU A 76 -2.50 -11.04 0.42
C GLU A 76 -1.09 -10.45 0.20
N LYS A 77 -0.42 -10.80 -0.89
CA LYS A 77 1.00 -10.47 -1.09
C LYS A 77 1.27 -9.30 -2.02
N PHE A 78 0.36 -8.94 -2.91
CA PHE A 78 0.61 -7.92 -3.94
C PHE A 78 -0.41 -6.78 -3.93
N SER A 79 -1.27 -6.73 -2.91
CA SER A 79 -2.07 -5.56 -2.58
C SER A 79 -1.77 -5.06 -1.17
N CYS A 80 -2.21 -3.84 -0.88
CA CYS A 80 -2.21 -3.24 0.45
C CYS A 80 -3.49 -3.59 1.23
N TYR A 81 -4.41 -4.39 0.69
CA TYR A 81 -5.63 -4.82 1.40
C TYR A 81 -5.37 -5.37 2.81
N PRO A 82 -4.34 -6.21 3.07
CA PRO A 82 -4.01 -6.70 4.42
C PRO A 82 -3.93 -5.57 5.46
N PHE A 83 -3.27 -4.49 5.09
CA PHE A 83 -3.13 -3.31 5.92
C PHE A 83 -4.48 -2.60 6.12
N TYR A 84 -5.16 -2.25 5.03
CA TYR A 84 -6.33 -1.40 5.11
C TYR A 84 -7.51 -2.09 5.80
N ASN A 85 -7.64 -3.40 5.63
CA ASN A 85 -8.71 -4.19 6.21
C ASN A 85 -8.82 -4.03 7.74
N MET A 86 -7.69 -3.81 8.43
CA MET A 86 -7.65 -3.58 9.88
C MET A 86 -8.44 -2.35 10.33
N PHE A 87 -8.62 -1.40 9.42
CA PHE A 87 -9.27 -0.12 9.71
C PHE A 87 -10.71 -0.07 9.18
N LEU A 88 -11.22 -1.17 8.61
CA LEU A 88 -12.56 -1.25 8.03
C LEU A 88 -13.58 -1.82 9.02
N ARG A 89 -14.82 -1.33 8.92
CA ARG A 89 -15.96 -1.97 9.60
C ARG A 89 -16.17 -3.39 9.06
N PRO A 90 -16.57 -4.37 9.87
CA PRO A 90 -16.73 -5.77 9.43
C PRO A 90 -17.57 -5.93 8.17
N THR A 91 -18.75 -5.31 8.12
CA THR A 91 -19.66 -5.36 6.95
C THR A 91 -19.05 -4.73 5.70
N PHE A 92 -18.27 -3.67 5.88
CA PHE A 92 -17.59 -2.99 4.77
C PHE A 92 -16.35 -3.76 4.31
N ALA A 93 -15.63 -4.42 5.21
CA ALA A 93 -14.49 -5.28 4.89
C ALA A 93 -14.84 -6.39 3.90
N ALA A 94 -16.01 -7.03 4.07
CA ALA A 94 -16.53 -8.04 3.14
C ALA A 94 -16.79 -7.46 1.74
N LYS A 95 -17.43 -6.28 1.66
CA LYS A 95 -17.65 -5.55 0.39
C LYS A 95 -16.33 -5.20 -0.29
N VAL A 96 -15.31 -4.79 0.48
CA VAL A 96 -13.98 -4.50 -0.07
C VAL A 96 -13.32 -5.77 -0.58
N LYS A 97 -13.32 -6.87 0.18
CA LYS A 97 -12.76 -8.16 -0.24
C LYS A 97 -13.36 -8.63 -1.56
N GLU A 98 -14.69 -8.58 -1.68
CA GLU A 98 -15.38 -8.95 -2.92
C GLU A 98 -14.99 -8.03 -4.08
N SER A 99 -14.79 -6.73 -3.85
CA SER A 99 -14.33 -5.83 -4.90
C SER A 99 -12.92 -6.17 -5.41
N VAL A 100 -12.05 -6.68 -4.55
CA VAL A 100 -10.70 -7.09 -4.93
C VAL A 100 -10.74 -8.40 -5.72
N ILE A 101 -11.47 -9.40 -5.23
CA ILE A 101 -11.42 -10.78 -5.73
C ILE A 101 -12.42 -11.07 -6.86
N GLY A 102 -13.59 -10.42 -6.88
CA GLY A 102 -14.69 -10.73 -7.78
C GLY A 102 -14.41 -10.42 -9.26
N THR A 103 -15.45 -10.43 -10.11
CA THR A 103 -15.34 -10.06 -11.54
C THR A 103 -16.39 -9.04 -11.98
N SER A 104 -17.45 -8.86 -11.18
CA SER A 104 -18.64 -8.07 -11.53
C SER A 104 -18.55 -6.59 -11.14
N MET A 105 -17.47 -6.18 -10.47
CA MET A 105 -17.31 -4.83 -9.92
C MET A 105 -17.09 -3.80 -11.04
N THR A 106 -17.99 -2.82 -11.20
CA THR A 106 -17.76 -1.72 -12.15
C THR A 106 -16.68 -0.76 -11.66
N VAL A 107 -16.07 0.01 -12.58
CA VAL A 107 -15.11 1.08 -12.24
C VAL A 107 -15.74 2.12 -11.30
N GLY A 108 -17.01 2.46 -11.51
CA GLY A 108 -17.74 3.42 -10.66
C GLY A 108 -17.88 2.92 -9.23
N GLN A 109 -18.27 1.66 -9.05
CA GLN A 109 -18.37 1.03 -7.73
C GLN A 109 -17.00 0.87 -7.06
N ALA A 110 -15.97 0.48 -7.81
CA ALA A 110 -14.61 0.39 -7.29
C ALA A 110 -14.11 1.75 -6.77
N LYS A 111 -14.35 2.84 -7.53
CA LYS A 111 -14.04 4.21 -7.09
C LYS A 111 -14.81 4.61 -5.85
N GLN A 112 -16.10 4.29 -5.77
CA GLN A 112 -16.91 4.57 -4.59
C GLN A 112 -16.37 3.83 -3.37
N ILE A 113 -16.06 2.54 -3.48
CA ILE A 113 -15.47 1.75 -2.40
C ILE A 113 -14.12 2.35 -1.99
N ASN A 114 -13.28 2.74 -2.94
CA ASN A 114 -11.97 3.33 -2.63
C ASN A 114 -12.13 4.66 -1.86
N ARG A 115 -13.09 5.52 -2.25
CA ARG A 115 -13.44 6.72 -1.48
C ARG A 115 -13.96 6.36 -0.09
N GLU A 116 -14.89 5.42 0.01
CA GLU A 116 -15.47 4.94 1.26
C GLU A 116 -14.43 4.26 2.16
N CYS A 117 -13.34 3.70 1.63
CA CYS A 117 -12.20 3.13 2.38
C CYS A 117 -11.14 4.17 2.74
N GLY A 118 -11.24 5.39 2.21
CA GLY A 118 -10.16 6.34 2.34
C GLY A 118 -8.88 5.87 1.66
N PHE A 119 -9.00 5.06 0.61
CA PHE A 119 -7.93 4.95 -0.38
C PHE A 119 -7.97 6.23 -1.22
N SER A 120 -7.59 7.36 -0.63
CA SER A 120 -7.36 8.56 -1.42
C SER A 120 -5.87 8.67 -1.73
N GLN A 121 -5.58 8.90 -3.00
CA GLN A 121 -4.28 9.29 -3.53
C GLN A 121 -3.81 10.66 -2.99
N GLY A 122 -4.52 11.28 -2.04
CA GLY A 122 -4.25 12.63 -1.55
C GLY A 122 -2.99 12.76 -0.68
N HIS A 123 -2.41 11.66 -0.19
CA HIS A 123 -1.24 11.71 0.70
C HIS A 123 0.11 11.71 -0.05
N LYS A 124 0.18 11.07 -1.22
CA LYS A 124 1.34 11.08 -2.12
C LYS A 124 0.85 11.35 -3.53
N LYS A 125 1.36 12.41 -4.16
CA LYS A 125 0.97 12.80 -5.52
C LYS A 125 1.58 11.89 -6.59
N SER A 126 2.67 11.23 -6.23
CA SER A 126 3.47 10.38 -7.12
C SER A 126 3.88 9.10 -6.41
N LEU A 127 4.41 8.14 -7.18
CA LEU A 127 4.97 6.90 -6.68
C LEU A 127 6.31 7.15 -6.00
N TRP A 128 6.56 6.43 -4.92
CA TRP A 128 7.78 6.55 -4.11
C TRP A 128 8.58 5.25 -4.15
N TYR A 129 9.88 5.34 -3.83
CA TYR A 129 10.79 4.19 -3.86
C TYR A 129 11.92 4.33 -2.83
N CYS A 130 12.60 3.22 -2.57
CA CYS A 130 13.84 3.20 -1.79
C CYS A 130 15.03 3.12 -2.76
N PRO A 131 16.01 4.03 -2.72
CA PRO A 131 17.16 3.99 -3.61
C PRO A 131 18.01 2.73 -3.43
N GLU A 132 18.18 2.25 -2.20
CA GLU A 132 18.95 1.05 -1.92
C GLU A 132 18.26 -0.23 -2.40
N CYS A 133 16.93 -0.33 -2.23
CA CYS A 133 16.18 -1.45 -2.81
C CYS A 133 16.30 -1.48 -4.33
N VAL A 134 16.29 -0.31 -4.99
CA VAL A 134 16.46 -0.22 -6.45
C VAL A 134 17.85 -0.69 -6.86
N ARG A 135 18.91 -0.24 -6.16
CA ARG A 135 20.29 -0.67 -6.41
C ARG A 135 20.43 -2.18 -6.26
N GLU A 136 19.87 -2.76 -5.20
CA GLU A 136 19.88 -4.21 -4.97
C GLU A 136 19.11 -4.99 -6.04
N ASP A 137 17.91 -4.54 -6.40
CA ASP A 137 17.11 -5.18 -7.45
C ASP A 137 17.84 -5.20 -8.79
N VAL A 138 18.42 -4.07 -9.19
CA VAL A 138 19.16 -3.98 -10.46
C VAL A 138 20.38 -4.90 -10.45
N LEU A 139 21.11 -4.99 -9.34
CA LEU A 139 22.26 -5.89 -9.20
C LEU A 139 21.86 -7.37 -9.24
N LEU A 140 20.74 -7.74 -8.60
CA LEU A 140 20.32 -9.13 -8.46
C LEU A 140 19.47 -9.63 -9.63
N HIS A 141 18.71 -8.75 -10.26
CA HIS A 141 17.66 -9.11 -11.22
C HIS A 141 17.73 -8.35 -12.54
N GLY A 142 18.55 -7.30 -12.65
CA GLY A 142 18.64 -6.45 -13.84
C GLY A 142 17.43 -5.53 -14.08
N GLU A 143 16.43 -5.58 -13.21
CA GLU A 143 15.24 -4.72 -13.23
C GLU A 143 14.73 -4.48 -11.80
N THR A 144 14.04 -3.36 -11.57
CA THR A 144 13.36 -3.05 -10.29
C THR A 144 11.85 -2.92 -10.47
N CYS A 145 11.13 -2.78 -9.36
CA CYS A 145 9.67 -2.81 -9.29
C CYS A 145 9.08 -1.73 -8.36
N TRP A 146 7.81 -1.40 -8.55
CA TRP A 146 7.08 -0.58 -7.58
C TRP A 146 6.64 -1.46 -6.41
N ARG A 147 7.22 -1.22 -5.23
CA ARG A 147 6.85 -1.89 -4.00
C ARG A 147 5.61 -1.27 -3.35
N ARG A 148 4.92 -2.03 -2.50
CA ARG A 148 3.72 -1.61 -1.76
C ARG A 148 4.06 -0.62 -0.66
N LEU A 149 5.04 -0.94 0.19
CA LEU A 149 5.33 -0.16 1.40
C LEU A 149 5.64 1.30 1.11
N PRO A 150 6.49 1.66 0.11
CA PRO A 150 6.79 3.06 -0.14
C PRO A 150 5.56 3.88 -0.52
N GLN A 151 4.47 3.25 -0.98
CA GLN A 151 3.26 3.98 -1.34
C GLN A 151 2.39 4.26 -0.12
N MET A 152 2.60 3.57 1.00
CA MET A 152 1.71 3.62 2.15
C MET A 152 1.72 5.00 2.84
N PRO A 153 0.58 5.44 3.38
CA PRO A 153 0.55 6.62 4.23
C PRO A 153 1.48 6.44 5.44
N GLY A 154 2.27 7.45 5.77
CA GLY A 154 3.22 7.39 6.89
C GLY A 154 4.55 6.70 6.58
N ALA A 155 4.67 5.99 5.46
CA ALA A 155 5.94 5.45 5.00
C ALA A 155 6.83 6.57 4.45
N VAL A 156 7.76 7.02 5.28
CA VAL A 156 8.78 8.04 4.94
C VAL A 156 10.17 7.42 4.81
N TYR A 157 10.41 6.29 5.48
CA TYR A 157 11.67 5.56 5.48
C TYR A 157 11.48 4.12 5.00
N CYS A 158 12.51 3.55 4.40
CA CYS A 158 12.59 2.12 4.13
C CYS A 158 12.82 1.37 5.45
N PRO A 159 12.04 0.33 5.79
CA PRO A 159 12.27 -0.44 7.02
C PRO A 159 13.45 -1.41 6.93
N ILE A 160 13.95 -1.68 5.71
CA ILE A 160 15.07 -2.59 5.45
C ILE A 160 16.39 -1.83 5.51
N HIS A 161 16.48 -0.75 4.72
CA HIS A 161 17.71 0.03 4.56
C HIS A 161 17.79 1.23 5.49
N GLU A 162 16.70 1.56 6.18
CA GLU A 162 16.63 2.67 7.14
C GLU A 162 16.96 4.05 6.52
N VAL A 163 16.86 4.15 5.19
CA VAL A 163 17.03 5.40 4.43
C VAL A 163 15.69 6.04 4.10
N LYS A 164 15.70 7.36 3.89
CA LYS A 164 14.52 8.11 3.46
C LYS A 164 14.07 7.65 2.07
N LEU A 165 12.77 7.44 1.92
CA LEU A 165 12.14 7.12 0.64
C LEU A 165 12.10 8.37 -0.25
N ARG A 166 12.16 8.16 -1.57
CA ARG A 166 12.23 9.22 -2.58
C ARG A 166 10.98 9.22 -3.46
N GLU A 167 10.57 10.41 -3.86
CA GLU A 167 9.53 10.59 -4.88
C GLU A 167 10.13 10.35 -6.27
N SER A 168 9.39 9.66 -7.15
CA SER A 168 9.88 9.31 -8.50
C SER A 168 9.50 10.29 -9.61
N GLY A 169 8.65 11.27 -9.33
CA GLY A 169 8.02 12.12 -10.34
C GLY A 169 6.92 11.45 -11.17
N VAL A 170 6.73 10.13 -11.05
CA VAL A 170 5.62 9.40 -11.71
C VAL A 170 4.33 9.63 -10.92
N SER A 171 3.48 10.53 -11.41
CA SER A 171 2.26 10.91 -10.70
C SER A 171 1.18 9.83 -10.80
N PHE A 172 0.26 9.79 -9.82
CA PHE A 172 -0.92 8.92 -9.91
C PHE A 172 -1.81 9.24 -11.12
N ARG A 173 -1.74 10.47 -11.63
CA ARG A 173 -2.44 10.87 -12.86
C ARG A 173 -1.82 10.20 -14.08
N ASP A 174 -0.49 10.12 -14.14
CA ASP A 174 0.23 9.55 -15.28
C ASP A 174 -0.06 8.06 -15.41
N ILE A 175 -0.09 7.34 -14.29
CA ILE A 175 -0.32 5.89 -14.27
C ILE A 175 -1.78 5.49 -14.44
N LYS A 176 -2.72 6.45 -14.45
CA LYS A 176 -4.15 6.14 -14.48
C LYS A 176 -4.54 5.25 -15.65
N TYR A 177 -3.97 5.47 -16.83
CA TYR A 177 -4.17 4.62 -18.01
C TYR A 177 -2.86 4.23 -18.70
N ASN A 178 -1.73 4.39 -17.99
CA ASN A 178 -0.41 4.04 -18.49
C ASN A 178 0.29 3.09 -17.53
N LEU A 179 0.98 2.11 -18.09
CA LEU A 179 1.92 1.27 -17.37
C LEU A 179 3.30 1.92 -17.52
N ILE A 180 3.84 2.41 -16.41
CA ILE A 180 5.13 3.06 -16.32
C ILE A 180 6.01 2.15 -15.46
N PRO A 181 6.85 1.30 -16.07
CA PRO A 181 7.74 0.40 -15.34
C PRO A 181 8.69 1.18 -14.43
N ALA A 182 8.94 0.65 -13.23
CA ALA A 182 9.84 1.26 -12.26
C ALA A 182 11.26 1.47 -12.84
N ASN A 183 11.76 0.48 -13.58
CA ASN A 183 13.06 0.57 -14.25
C ASN A 183 13.15 1.75 -15.23
N TYR A 184 12.07 2.04 -15.96
CA TYR A 184 12.02 3.20 -16.86
C TYR A 184 12.01 4.51 -16.07
N ALA A 185 11.20 4.59 -15.00
CA ALA A 185 11.11 5.79 -14.18
C ALA A 185 12.42 6.12 -13.46
N MET A 186 13.11 5.11 -12.92
CA MET A 186 14.23 5.30 -12.00
C MET A 186 15.58 5.51 -12.71
N ASN A 187 15.73 5.04 -13.96
CA ASN A 187 16.92 5.34 -14.78
C ASN A 187 17.09 6.83 -15.10
N HIS A 188 16.05 7.64 -14.91
CA HIS A 188 16.06 9.07 -15.23
C HIS A 188 16.11 9.96 -13.98
N ILE A 189 16.28 9.38 -12.78
CA ILE A 189 16.27 10.16 -11.54
C ILE A 189 17.72 10.51 -11.18
N PRO A 190 18.06 11.81 -11.09
CA PRO A 190 19.40 12.22 -10.67
C PRO A 190 19.69 11.76 -9.24
N GLU A 191 20.97 11.57 -8.93
CA GLU A 191 21.40 11.44 -7.54
C GLU A 191 20.99 12.70 -6.78
N PRO A 192 20.24 12.57 -5.69
CA PRO A 192 19.82 13.74 -4.93
C PRO A 192 20.96 14.23 -4.07
N ASP A 193 20.88 15.52 -3.75
CA ASP A 193 21.75 16.15 -2.79
C ASP A 193 21.60 15.48 -1.40
N PRO A 194 22.67 15.49 -0.58
CA PRO A 194 22.59 15.07 0.81
C PRO A 194 21.54 15.90 1.55
N GLU A 195 20.47 15.25 2.01
CA GLU A 195 19.51 15.90 2.88
C GLU A 195 20.00 15.89 4.34
N PRO A 196 19.72 16.95 5.12
CA PRO A 196 20.02 16.96 6.54
C PRO A 196 19.27 15.83 7.26
N GLY A 197 19.95 15.21 8.23
CA GLY A 197 19.37 14.14 9.05
C GLY A 197 18.07 14.58 9.73
N ASN A 198 17.08 13.68 9.77
CA ASN A 198 15.84 13.92 10.48
C ASN A 198 15.96 13.35 11.90
N VAL A 199 15.83 14.20 12.93
CA VAL A 199 15.92 13.78 14.34
C VAL A 199 14.86 12.76 14.78
N TYR A 200 13.85 12.50 13.94
CA TYR A 200 12.80 11.50 14.14
C TYR A 200 12.96 10.28 13.23
N SER A 201 14.10 10.11 12.55
CA SER A 201 14.37 8.98 11.64
C SER A 201 13.98 7.65 12.26
N ASP A 202 14.43 7.38 13.48
CA ASP A 202 14.24 6.08 14.16
C ASP A 202 12.77 5.77 14.38
N ARG A 203 11.96 6.80 14.63
CA ARG A 203 10.51 6.66 14.85
C ARG A 203 9.77 6.40 13.55
N TYR A 204 10.16 7.08 12.47
CA TYR A 204 9.61 6.80 11.14
C TYR A 204 10.04 5.42 10.63
N ILE A 205 11.27 4.98 10.94
CA ILE A 205 11.75 3.63 10.65
C ILE A 205 10.93 2.61 11.42
N SER A 206 10.69 2.82 12.71
CA SER A 206 9.83 1.94 13.52
C SER A 206 8.41 1.87 12.96
N LEU A 207 7.82 3.01 12.57
CA LEU A 207 6.51 3.04 11.93
C LEU A 207 6.52 2.28 10.59
N ALA A 208 7.56 2.45 9.78
CA ALA A 208 7.71 1.72 8.51
C ALA A 208 7.79 0.20 8.74
N LYS A 209 8.52 -0.25 9.77
CA LYS A 209 8.58 -1.67 10.16
C LYS A 209 7.21 -2.20 10.56
N ASP A 210 6.45 -1.44 11.34
CA ASP A 210 5.08 -1.83 11.72
C ASP A 210 4.12 -1.85 10.51
N ILE A 211 4.25 -0.90 9.56
CA ILE A 211 3.50 -0.91 8.30
C ILE A 211 3.85 -2.15 7.47
N ALA A 212 5.14 -2.49 7.35
CA ALA A 212 5.60 -3.68 6.64
C ALA A 212 4.99 -4.96 7.23
N TRP A 213 5.01 -5.06 8.56
CA TRP A 213 4.42 -6.18 9.28
C TRP A 213 2.91 -6.31 9.02
N LEU A 214 2.17 -5.19 9.03
CA LEU A 214 0.74 -5.20 8.71
C LEU A 214 0.46 -5.54 7.23
N LEU A 215 1.32 -5.13 6.30
CA LEU A 215 1.21 -5.52 4.89
C LEU A 215 1.42 -7.02 4.68
N ASP A 216 2.24 -7.67 5.51
CA ASP A 216 2.51 -9.10 5.42
C ASP A 216 1.51 -9.96 6.20
N LYS A 217 1.17 -9.56 7.44
CA LYS A 217 0.35 -10.35 8.37
C LYS A 217 -1.09 -9.88 8.50
N GLY A 218 -1.41 -8.67 8.06
CA GLY A 218 -2.72 -8.02 8.28
C GLY A 218 -3.91 -8.84 7.77
N PHE A 219 -3.70 -9.65 6.74
CA PHE A 219 -4.72 -10.51 6.16
C PHE A 219 -5.20 -11.59 7.15
N GLN A 220 -4.33 -12.10 8.02
CA GLN A 220 -4.67 -13.14 9.01
C GLN A 220 -5.66 -12.63 10.07
N PHE A 221 -5.69 -11.32 10.26
CA PHE A 221 -6.62 -10.67 11.18
C PHE A 221 -7.91 -10.23 10.48
N SER A 222 -8.15 -10.69 9.24
CA SER A 222 -9.21 -10.11 8.43
C SER A 222 -10.61 -10.29 8.98
N ASP A 223 -10.83 -11.42 9.64
CA ASP A 223 -12.10 -11.79 10.27
C ASP A 223 -12.06 -11.56 11.79
N SER A 224 -11.04 -10.86 12.29
CA SER A 224 -10.86 -10.61 13.71
C SER A 224 -11.77 -9.46 14.17
N GLU A 225 -12.99 -9.82 14.53
CA GLU A 225 -14.01 -8.89 15.01
C GLU A 225 -13.53 -8.06 16.20
N TRP A 226 -12.71 -8.67 17.08
CA TRP A 226 -12.17 -7.96 18.23
C TRP A 226 -11.15 -6.88 17.84
N VAL A 227 -10.26 -7.11 16.86
CA VAL A 227 -9.27 -6.08 16.46
C VAL A 227 -10.00 -4.88 15.88
N LYS A 228 -10.98 -5.14 15.01
CA LYS A 228 -11.82 -4.11 14.43
C LYS A 228 -12.57 -3.35 15.52
N ARG A 229 -13.21 -4.06 16.45
CA ARG A 229 -13.95 -3.47 17.57
C ARG A 229 -13.07 -2.65 18.50
N SER A 230 -11.92 -3.17 18.94
CA SER A 230 -10.98 -2.45 19.81
C SER A 230 -10.41 -1.23 19.11
N TYR A 231 -10.13 -1.31 17.80
CA TYR A 231 -9.77 -0.14 17.00
C TYR A 231 -10.91 0.91 16.97
N PHE A 232 -12.17 0.50 16.77
CA PHE A 232 -13.32 1.41 16.81
C PHE A 232 -13.54 2.03 18.18
N GLU A 233 -13.36 1.27 19.26
CA GLU A 233 -13.49 1.73 20.65
C GLU A 233 -12.40 2.76 20.99
N ILE A 234 -11.16 2.56 20.51
CA ILE A 234 -10.05 3.48 20.72
C ILE A 234 -10.19 4.76 19.86
N THR A 235 -10.75 4.66 18.65
CA THR A 235 -10.76 5.76 17.67
C THR A 235 -12.09 6.51 17.54
N GLY A 236 -13.15 6.03 18.20
CA GLY A 236 -14.49 6.60 18.17
C GLY A 236 -15.25 6.30 16.87
N SER A 237 -16.59 6.36 16.94
CA SER A 237 -17.52 6.05 15.84
C SER A 237 -17.54 7.10 14.71
N HIS A 238 -16.89 8.25 14.90
CA HIS A 238 -17.04 9.44 14.05
C HIS A 238 -16.10 9.51 12.84
N LEU A 239 -15.12 8.63 12.72
CA LEU A 239 -14.15 8.72 11.63
C LEU A 239 -14.47 7.69 10.55
N THR A 240 -15.48 8.02 9.73
CA THR A 240 -15.59 7.39 8.41
C THR A 240 -14.34 7.73 7.61
N THR A 241 -14.02 6.82 6.72
CA THR A 241 -12.84 6.83 5.88
C THR A 241 -12.87 7.90 4.78
N SER A 242 -13.79 8.86 4.86
CA SER A 242 -13.96 9.96 3.90
C SER A 242 -13.37 11.29 4.39
N PHE A 243 -13.06 11.44 5.68
CA PHE A 243 -12.54 12.69 6.28
C PHE A 243 -11.00 12.78 6.28
N ILE A 244 -10.32 12.01 5.41
CA ILE A 244 -8.94 11.55 5.71
C ILE A 244 -7.77 12.44 5.28
N PHE A 245 -7.89 13.37 4.33
CA PHE A 245 -6.68 13.73 3.59
C PHE A 245 -6.48 15.21 3.36
N ASP A 246 -6.00 15.93 4.37
CA ASP A 246 -5.35 17.23 4.15
C ASP A 246 -4.12 17.44 5.07
N PHE A 247 -2.98 17.61 4.38
CA PHE A 247 -1.72 18.28 4.72
C PHE A 247 -0.76 17.74 5.81
N PHE A 248 0.52 17.66 5.42
CA PHE A 248 1.71 17.35 6.23
C PHE A 248 2.42 18.61 6.72
N THR A 249 2.85 18.59 7.98
CA THR A 249 4.23 18.74 8.54
C THR A 249 4.07 19.16 10.01
N ILE A 250 4.82 18.55 10.95
CA ILE A 250 5.41 19.14 12.18
C ILE A 250 5.79 18.04 13.22
N PRO A 251 6.89 18.20 13.99
CA PRO A 251 7.63 17.09 14.60
C PRO A 251 7.45 16.80 16.12
N GLU A 252 6.68 17.55 16.92
CA GLU A 252 6.82 17.49 18.40
C GLU A 252 6.04 16.38 19.15
N TRP A 253 5.42 15.43 18.48
CA TRP A 253 4.50 14.47 19.16
C TRP A 253 5.18 13.23 19.77
N ALA A 254 6.47 13.19 19.61
CA ALA A 254 7.25 12.00 19.78
C ALA A 254 7.38 11.63 21.28
N ASP A 255 7.43 12.61 22.18
CA ASP A 255 7.87 12.36 23.55
C ASP A 255 6.77 11.93 24.52
N HIS A 256 5.51 11.80 24.09
CA HIS A 256 4.41 11.57 25.05
C HIS A 256 3.53 10.35 24.74
N PHE A 257 3.70 9.64 23.62
CA PHE A 257 2.64 8.77 23.09
C PHE A 257 2.33 7.50 23.92
N GLU A 258 3.29 6.91 24.63
CA GLU A 258 3.02 5.77 25.52
C GLU A 258 2.27 6.19 26.80
N GLU A 259 2.56 7.38 27.35
CA GLU A 259 1.82 7.97 28.47
C GLU A 259 0.50 8.62 28.03
N TYR A 260 0.41 9.07 26.77
CA TYR A 260 -0.75 9.75 26.17
C TYR A 260 -1.95 8.82 25.97
N LEU A 261 -1.71 7.54 25.64
CA LEU A 261 -2.81 6.56 25.55
C LEU A 261 -3.36 6.19 26.94
N ALA A 262 -2.55 6.35 28.00
CA ALA A 262 -2.94 6.07 29.37
C ALA A 262 -3.69 7.25 30.04
N ALA A 263 -3.41 8.50 29.66
CA ALA A 263 -3.97 9.68 30.34
C ALA A 263 -4.87 10.61 29.46
N LYS A 264 -4.80 10.57 28.13
CA LYS A 264 -5.27 11.69 27.28
C LYS A 264 -6.24 11.31 26.15
N ILE A 265 -7.28 10.54 26.51
CA ILE A 265 -8.65 10.85 26.09
C ILE A 265 -9.12 12.18 26.72
N MET A 266 -8.46 12.63 27.79
CA MET A 266 -8.87 13.78 28.57
C MET A 266 -8.02 15.02 28.29
N LYS A 267 -8.65 15.98 27.58
CA LYS A 267 -8.79 17.36 28.07
C LYS A 267 -7.62 18.33 27.78
N ASP A 268 -7.66 18.99 26.63
CA ASP A 268 -6.98 20.28 26.36
C ASP A 268 -5.52 20.26 25.87
N CYS A 269 -5.23 21.30 25.06
CA CYS A 269 -3.97 21.81 24.50
C CYS A 269 -3.69 21.54 23.01
N GLY A 270 -3.85 22.60 22.21
CA GLY A 270 -2.72 23.29 21.57
C GLY A 270 -2.12 22.69 20.29
N LYS A 271 -2.25 23.45 19.20
CA LYS A 271 -1.72 23.29 17.83
C LYS A 271 -0.30 22.69 17.75
N GLU A 272 -0.14 21.54 17.06
CA GLU A 272 0.46 21.39 15.72
C GLU A 272 0.40 19.91 15.25
N ARG A 273 0.28 19.67 13.93
CA ARG A 273 -0.51 18.56 13.33
C ARG A 273 0.32 17.33 12.93
N ILE A 274 0.22 16.24 13.72
CA ILE A 274 0.41 14.88 13.19
C ILE A 274 -0.80 14.48 12.35
N HIS A 275 -0.55 13.97 11.13
CA HIS A 275 -1.57 13.41 10.25
C HIS A 275 -2.31 12.26 10.95
N TRP A 276 -3.63 12.35 11.06
CA TRP A 276 -4.41 11.41 11.86
C TRP A 276 -4.33 9.96 11.38
N THR A 277 -4.01 9.71 10.10
CA THR A 277 -3.79 8.35 9.57
C THR A 277 -2.64 7.67 10.29
N ILE A 278 -1.57 8.41 10.61
CA ILE A 278 -0.44 7.89 11.38
C ILE A 278 -0.90 7.55 12.81
N ARG A 279 -1.73 8.40 13.43
CA ARG A 279 -2.31 8.09 14.76
C ARG A 279 -3.13 6.80 14.77
N LYS A 280 -3.94 6.58 13.73
CA LYS A 280 -4.77 5.38 13.59
C LYS A 280 -3.95 4.12 13.34
N GLN A 281 -2.92 4.22 12.51
CA GLN A 281 -1.95 3.14 12.31
C GLN A 281 -1.32 2.74 13.63
N ILE A 282 -0.74 3.70 14.34
CA ILE A 282 -0.07 3.47 15.62
C ILE A 282 -1.06 2.90 16.67
N ALA A 283 -2.28 3.45 16.79
CA ALA A 283 -3.28 2.94 17.72
C ALA A 283 -3.66 1.47 17.45
N THR A 284 -3.75 1.08 16.17
CA THR A 284 -4.03 -0.31 15.78
C THR A 284 -2.87 -1.22 16.13
N ILE A 285 -1.64 -0.79 15.79
CA ILE A 285 -0.42 -1.52 16.10
C ILE A 285 -0.27 -1.73 17.61
N LEU A 286 -0.49 -0.69 18.41
CA LEU A 286 -0.45 -0.76 19.87
C LEU A 286 -1.54 -1.68 20.44
N CYS A 287 -2.74 -1.65 19.88
CA CYS A 287 -3.83 -2.55 20.27
C CYS A 287 -3.45 -4.03 20.04
N ILE A 288 -2.83 -4.33 18.89
CA ILE A 288 -2.31 -5.67 18.57
C ILE A 288 -1.17 -6.05 19.53
N LYS A 289 -0.17 -5.16 19.71
CA LYS A 289 0.99 -5.35 20.60
C LYS A 289 0.57 -5.63 22.05
N ARG A 290 -0.44 -4.92 22.58
CA ARG A 290 -0.91 -5.07 23.97
C ARG A 290 -1.49 -6.46 24.26
N LYS A 291 -2.07 -7.13 23.27
CA LYS A 291 -2.77 -8.41 23.46
C LYS A 291 -1.95 -9.63 23.07
N PHE A 292 -1.06 -9.50 22.08
CA PHE A 292 -0.21 -10.61 21.63
C PHE A 292 1.26 -10.50 22.07
N GLY A 293 1.64 -9.45 22.81
CA GLY A 293 3.04 -9.13 23.13
C GLY A 293 3.72 -8.31 22.03
N THR A 294 4.96 -7.88 22.28
CA THR A 294 5.76 -7.14 21.28
C THR A 294 5.85 -7.94 19.98
N VAL A 295 5.56 -7.27 18.85
CA VAL A 295 5.67 -7.83 17.49
C VAL A 295 7.09 -8.38 17.22
N GLU A 296 8.08 -7.94 18.00
CA GLU A 296 9.47 -8.43 18.00
C GLU A 296 9.60 -9.96 18.13
N LYS A 297 8.70 -10.65 18.85
CA LYS A 297 8.74 -12.13 18.94
C LYS A 297 8.37 -12.86 17.64
N PHE A 298 7.85 -12.16 16.64
CA PHE A 298 7.46 -12.74 15.35
C PHE A 298 8.47 -12.48 14.22
N TYR A 299 9.54 -11.71 14.48
CA TYR A 299 10.62 -11.51 13.50
C TYR A 299 11.69 -12.62 13.54
N SER A 300 11.58 -13.57 14.47
CA SER A 300 12.54 -14.66 14.67
C SER A 300 12.01 -16.05 14.29
N SER A 301 11.02 -16.14 13.38
CA SER A 301 10.46 -17.39 12.87
C SER A 301 10.18 -17.32 11.38
#